data_AF-A0A934GPF6-F1
#
_entry.id   AF-A0A934GPF6-F1
#
_cell.length_a   1.000
_cell.length_b   1.000
_cell.length_c   1.000
_cell.angle_alpha   90.00
_cell.angle_beta   90.00
_cell.angle_gamma   90.00
#
_symmetry.space_group_name_H-M   'P 1'
#
loop_
_entity.id
_entity.type
_entity.pdbx_description
1 polymer ?
#
loop_
_entity_poly.entity_id
_entity_poly.type
_entity_poly.pdbx_seq_one_letter_code
_entity_poly.pdbx_strand_id
1 'polypeptide(L)' 'MTNRRCGNCCHLDRANETNLGGLRIAKCTHPAGVTIQGTPIKNDFVELDARCSEHVARVGAANARR' A
#
# COMPACT_ATOMS: atom_id res chain seq x y z
N MET A 1 2.01 17.10 -3.33
CA MET A 1 2.60 16.07 -2.44
C MET A 1 1.72 14.84 -2.50
N THR A 2 2.00 13.93 -3.42
CA THR A 2 1.12 12.80 -3.72
C THR A 2 1.13 11.83 -2.55
N ASN A 3 -0.06 11.47 -2.06
CA ASN A 3 -0.29 10.63 -0.88
C ASN A 3 0.14 9.15 -1.12
N ARG A 4 1.44 8.92 -1.37
CA ARG A 4 2.03 7.62 -1.72
C ARG A 4 2.18 6.70 -0.51
N ARG A 5 1.07 6.42 0.17
CA ARG A 5 1.00 5.52 1.33
C ARG A 5 0.42 4.19 0.90
N CYS A 6 0.94 3.06 1.40
CA CYS A 6 0.49 1.73 1.03
C CYS A 6 -1.03 1.56 1.23
N GLY A 7 -1.60 2.19 2.26
CA GLY A 7 -3.04 2.26 2.54
C GLY A 7 -3.90 2.75 1.37
N ASN A 8 -3.32 3.54 0.46
CA ASN A 8 -3.98 4.07 -0.74
C ASN A 8 -3.49 3.41 -2.02
N CYS A 9 -2.74 2.30 -1.93
CA CYS A 9 -2.28 1.59 -3.11
C CYS A 9 -3.39 0.70 -3.71
N CYS A 10 -3.45 0.55 -5.03
CA CYS A 10 -4.37 -0.39 -5.66
C CYS A 10 -4.04 -1.85 -5.32
N HIS A 11 -2.75 -2.17 -5.15
CA HIS A 11 -2.23 -3.50 -4.82
C HIS A 11 -2.27 -3.83 -3.33
N LEU A 12 -2.82 -2.97 -2.48
CA LEU A 12 -3.03 -3.32 -1.09
C LEU A 12 -4.32 -4.14 -0.95
N ASP A 13 -4.22 -5.31 -0.33
CA ASP A 13 -5.37 -6.12 0.00
C ASP A 13 -5.99 -5.70 1.34
N ARG A 14 -7.02 -4.86 1.25
CA ARG A 14 -7.77 -4.35 2.41
C ARG A 14 -8.64 -5.41 3.09
N ALA A 15 -8.95 -6.54 2.42
CA ALA A 15 -9.70 -7.61 3.08
C ALA A 15 -8.87 -8.27 4.19
N ASN A 16 -7.54 -8.21 4.06
CA ASN A 16 -6.57 -8.69 5.05
C ASN A 16 -6.01 -7.55 5.91
N GLU A 17 -6.72 -6.41 6.00
CA GLU A 17 -6.32 -5.35 6.91
C GLU A 17 -6.54 -5.77 8.36
N THR A 18 -5.51 -5.64 9.18
CA THR A 18 -5.56 -5.94 10.62
C THR A 18 -4.74 -4.92 11.40
N ASN A 19 -4.90 -4.95 12.73
CA ASN A 19 -4.15 -4.13 13.65
C ASN A 19 -3.20 -5.02 14.47
N LEU A 20 -1.91 -4.72 14.42
CA LEU A 20 -0.87 -5.41 15.17
C LEU A 20 -0.18 -4.41 16.10
N GLY A 21 -0.49 -4.47 17.40
CA GLY A 21 0.16 -3.62 18.40
C GLY A 21 -0.07 -2.11 18.20
N GLY A 22 -1.19 -1.71 17.58
CA GLY A 22 -1.50 -0.31 17.25
C GLY A 22 -1.14 0.08 15.81
N LEU A 23 -0.40 -0.76 15.08
CA LEU A 23 -0.05 -0.54 13.68
C LEU A 23 -1.09 -1.15 12.76
N ARG A 24 -1.67 -0.35 11.87
CA ARG A 24 -2.53 -0.86 10.81
C ARG A 24 -1.66 -1.45 9.72
N ILE A 25 -1.81 -2.75 9.51
CA ILE A 25 -1.10 -3.51 8.49
C ILE A 25 -2.08 -4.18 7.53
N ALA A 26 -1.67 -4.40 6.30
CA ALA A 26 -2.43 -5.15 5.31
C ALA A 26 -1.47 -5.84 4.34
N LYS A 27 -1.95 -6.89 3.67
CA LYS A 27 -1.12 -7.65 2.74
C LYS A 27 -0.88 -6.85 1.46
N CYS A 28 0.39 -6.69 1.08
CA CYS A 28 0.78 -6.14 -0.22
C CYS A 28 0.78 -7.25 -1.27
N THR A 29 -0.07 -7.15 -2.29
CA THR A 29 -0.21 -8.14 -3.37
C THR A 29 0.44 -7.67 -4.67
N HIS A 30 1.45 -6.80 -4.59
CA HIS A 30 2.21 -6.37 -5.77
C HIS A 30 2.89 -7.58 -6.44
N PRO A 31 2.64 -7.82 -7.74
CA PRO A 31 3.15 -9.01 -8.43
C PRO A 31 4.68 -9.04 -8.51
N ALA A 32 5.31 -7.88 -8.68
CA ALA A 32 6.77 -7.74 -8.72
C ALA A 32 7.42 -7.72 -7.33
N GLY A 33 6.63 -7.55 -6.25
CA GLY A 33 7.15 -7.09 -4.96
C GLY A 33 7.40 -5.57 -4.96
N VAL A 34 7.74 -5.03 -3.80
CA VAL A 34 8.02 -3.61 -3.57
C VAL A 34 9.23 -3.42 -2.68
N THR A 35 9.83 -2.24 -2.71
CA THR A 35 10.84 -1.84 -1.73
C THR A 35 10.28 -0.77 -0.80
N ILE A 36 10.40 -0.98 0.52
CA ILE A 36 10.03 -0.02 1.56
C ILE A 36 11.30 0.28 2.37
N GLN A 37 11.74 1.55 2.38
CA GLN A 37 12.95 1.99 3.09
C GLN A 37 14.22 1.15 2.79
N GLY A 38 14.33 0.59 1.58
CA GLY A 38 15.46 -0.27 1.18
C GLY A 38 15.24 -1.76 1.43
N THR A 39 14.19 -2.15 2.16
CA THR A 39 13.83 -3.55 2.40
C THR A 39 12.91 -4.06 1.29
N PRO A 40 13.27 -5.14 0.57
CA PRO A 40 12.39 -5.77 -0.41
C PRO A 40 11.28 -6.57 0.30
N ILE A 41 10.04 -6.41 -0.17
CA ILE A 41 8.84 -7.04 0.38
C ILE A 41 8.01 -7.63 -0.76
N LYS A 42 7.57 -8.89 -0.65
CA LYS A 42 6.75 -9.54 -1.66
C LYS A 42 5.71 -10.46 -1.01
N ASN A 43 4.44 -10.23 -1.33
CA ASN A 43 3.30 -11.00 -0.79
C ASN A 43 3.25 -11.06 0.75
N ASP A 44 3.68 -9.98 1.41
CA ASP A 44 3.77 -9.88 2.86
C ASP A 44 2.96 -8.69 3.41
N PHE A 45 2.81 -8.64 4.73
CA PHE A 45 2.15 -7.56 5.44
C PHE A 45 3.00 -6.29 5.44
N VAL A 46 2.37 -5.17 5.12
CA VAL A 46 2.97 -3.84 5.15
C VAL A 46 2.11 -2.90 5.96
N GLU A 47 2.74 -1.95 6.64
CA GLU A 47 2.04 -0.87 7.32
C GLU A 47 1.32 0.04 6.31
N LEU A 48 0.10 0.45 6.63
CA LEU A 48 -0.70 1.30 5.75
C LEU A 48 -0.05 2.67 5.50
N ASP A 49 0.71 3.19 6.46
CA ASP A 49 1.42 4.46 6.32
C ASP A 49 2.80 4.33 5.65
N ALA A 50 3.26 3.10 5.41
CA ALA A 50 4.52 2.86 4.71
C ALA A 50 4.48 3.37 3.26
N ARG A 51 5.66 3.69 2.71
CA ARG A 51 5.82 4.19 1.35
C ARG A 51 6.64 3.19 0.54
N CYS A 52 6.06 2.67 -0.53
CA CYS A 52 6.74 1.78 -1.47
C CYS A 52 7.25 2.52 -2.71
N SER A 53 8.31 1.98 -3.33
CA SER A 53 8.86 2.48 -4.60
C SER A 53 7.86 2.38 -5.75
N GLU A 54 7.16 1.24 -5.85
CA GLU A 54 6.23 0.92 -6.93
C GLU A 54 4.79 1.37 -6.62
N HIS A 55 4.61 2.46 -5.88
CA HIS A 55 3.29 2.87 -5.42
C HIS A 55 2.38 3.26 -6.60
N VAL A 56 1.34 2.44 -6.83
CA VAL A 56 0.23 2.79 -7.72
C VAL A 56 -0.97 3.21 -6.88
N ALA A 57 -1.33 4.49 -6.95
CA ALA A 57 -2.48 5.01 -6.22
C ALA A 57 -3.77 4.33 -6.70
N ARG A 58 -4.61 3.91 -5.75
CA ARG A 58 -5.96 3.41 -6.03
C ARG A 58 -6.78 4.59 -6.55
N VAL A 59 -7.14 4.54 -7.83
CA VAL A 59 -7.98 5.57 -8.44
C VAL A 59 -9.41 5.36 -7.96
N GLY A 60 -9.77 5.94 -6.82
CA GLY A 60 -11.14 6.01 -6.35
C GLY A 60 -11.77 7.33 -6.78
N ALA A 61 -12.54 7.32 -7.88
CA ALA A 61 -13.56 8.30 -8.33
C ALA A 61 -13.29 9.82 -8.26
N ALA A 62 -12.15 10.31 -7.78
CA ALA A 62 -11.87 11.73 -7.57
C ALA A 62 -11.17 12.38 -8.78
N ASN A 63 -11.03 11.65 -9.89
CA ASN A 63 -10.42 12.14 -11.12
C ASN A 63 -11.35 11.98 -12.34
N ALA A 64 -12.67 12.02 -12.12
CA ALA A 64 -13.71 12.07 -13.15
C ALA A 64 -14.29 13.50 -13.33
N ARG A 65 -13.55 14.54 -12.92
CA ARG A 65 -13.91 15.95 -13.11
C ARG A 65 -12.70 16.74 -13.60
N ARG A 66 -12.37 16.59 -14.88
CA ARG A 66 -11.71 17.63 -15.67
C ARG A 66 -12.25 17.60 -17.07
#